data_AF-A0A6A5HK93-F1
#
_entry.id   AF-A0A6A5HK93-F1
#
_cell.length_a   1.000
_cell.length_b   1.000
_cell.length_c   1.000
_cell.angle_alpha   90.00
_cell.angle_beta   90.00
_cell.angle_gamma   90.00
#
_symmetry.space_group_name_H-M   'P 1'
#
loop_
_entity.id
_entity.type
_entity.pdbx_description
1 polymer ?
#
loop_
_entity_poly.entity_id
_entity_poly.type
_entity_poly.pdbx_seq_one_letter_code
_entity_poly.pdbx_strand_id
1 'polypeptide(L)'
;MRHRAETQEDKMQKLIHFYICGRSIIHVGRLSWDTDFLPVDLKLRVNSLSVFSHWEFEAAIRFIDPRSFPLNTLDTLPDFSTYDNHIATSAETLILLLVVDPIVTVEDLKKLNNKRVEFESDHSEIDIIPLIKYHIETKKDIRTTFMISTEDKDFLNEMLREFEQAFGEYRSALIGVDERCIPGSYKFSIPINNKSRIHVYAIEDSEEGGQWKIVIRPVSEVLGL
;
A
#
# COMPACT_ATOMS: atom_id res chain seq x y z
N MET A 1 48.05 25.33 17.25
CA MET A 1 46.92 24.42 16.95
C MET A 1 46.20 24.95 15.73
N ARG A 2 46.10 24.19 14.64
CA ARG A 2 45.28 24.59 13.47
C ARG A 2 43.81 24.35 13.82
N HIS A 3 42.98 25.40 13.79
CA HIS A 3 41.53 25.24 13.78
C HIS A 3 41.17 24.47 12.50
N ARG A 4 40.69 23.22 12.64
CA ARG A 4 40.06 22.50 11.53
C ARG A 4 38.83 23.31 11.12
N ALA A 5 38.73 23.66 9.84
CA ALA A 5 37.53 24.30 9.33
C ALA A 5 36.35 23.35 9.49
N GLU A 6 35.22 23.85 10.00
CA GLU A 6 33.99 23.06 10.13
C GLU A 6 33.51 22.63 8.75
N THR A 7 33.32 21.33 8.61
CA THR A 7 32.75 20.74 7.39
C THR A 7 31.26 21.02 7.31
N GLN A 8 30.67 20.81 6.13
CA GLN A 8 29.21 20.90 5.97
C GLN A 8 28.48 19.89 6.87
N GLU A 9 29.04 18.71 7.05
CA GLU A 9 28.53 17.66 7.93
C GLU A 9 28.52 18.12 9.40
N ASP A 10 29.60 18.73 9.88
CA ASP A 10 29.68 19.28 11.25
C ASP A 10 28.57 20.33 11.48
N LYS A 11 28.28 21.17 10.48
CA LYS A 11 27.22 22.18 10.55
C LYS A 11 25.83 21.56 10.57
N MET A 12 25.59 20.53 9.75
CA MET A 12 24.32 19.80 9.74
C MET A 12 24.08 19.06 11.05
N GLN A 13 25.09 18.42 11.63
CA GLN A 13 24.96 17.77 12.93
C GLN A 13 24.59 18.76 14.04
N LYS A 14 25.20 19.95 14.07
CA LYS A 14 24.81 21.00 15.03
C LYS A 14 23.38 21.47 14.83
N LEU A 15 22.95 21.64 13.59
CA LEU A 15 21.57 22.03 13.27
C LEU A 15 20.58 20.97 13.73
N ILE A 16 20.86 19.70 13.44
CA ILE A 16 20.02 18.57 13.89
C ILE A 16 20.00 18.54 15.42
N HIS A 17 21.16 18.61 16.09
CA HIS A 17 21.23 18.62 17.56
C HIS A 17 20.37 19.74 18.19
N PHE A 18 20.38 20.93 17.57
CA PHE A 18 19.55 22.06 17.99
C PHE A 18 18.04 21.74 17.88
N TYR A 19 17.59 21.15 16.77
CA TYR A 19 16.18 20.81 16.58
C TYR A 19 15.69 19.66 17.45
N ILE A 20 16.54 18.67 17.70
CA ILE A 20 16.17 17.49 18.49
C ILE A 20 16.36 17.73 19.99
N CYS A 21 16.95 18.87 20.38
CA CYS A 21 17.25 19.26 21.76
C CYS A 21 17.96 18.15 22.57
N GLY A 22 18.88 17.41 21.93
CA GLY A 22 19.60 16.30 22.54
C GLY A 22 18.76 15.04 22.83
N ARG A 23 17.53 14.94 22.33
CA ARG A 23 16.70 13.72 22.46
C ARG A 23 17.27 12.62 21.57
N SER A 24 17.43 11.43 22.14
CA SER A 24 17.81 10.22 21.40
C SER A 24 16.63 9.55 20.68
N ILE A 25 15.38 9.86 21.08
CA ILE A 25 14.17 9.33 20.47
C ILE A 25 13.23 10.48 20.08
N ILE A 26 12.82 10.49 18.82
CA ILE A 26 11.89 11.48 18.27
C ILE A 26 10.67 10.76 17.72
N HIS A 27 9.49 11.31 17.98
CA HIS A 27 8.25 10.79 17.44
C HIS A 27 7.92 11.56 16.16
N VAL A 28 7.73 10.84 15.06
CA VAL A 28 7.40 11.40 13.74
C VAL A 28 6.21 10.62 13.20
N GLY A 29 5.13 11.27 12.79
CA GLY A 29 3.94 10.56 12.29
C GLY A 29 4.26 9.76 11.03
N ARG A 30 4.80 10.43 10.01
CA ARG A 30 5.26 9.86 8.74
C ARG A 30 6.69 10.28 8.47
N LEU A 31 7.54 9.31 8.15
CA LEU A 31 8.91 9.53 7.73
C LEU A 31 8.99 9.36 6.21
N SER A 32 9.32 10.44 5.50
CA SER A 32 9.78 10.37 4.11
C SER A 32 11.30 10.35 4.14
N TRP A 33 11.92 9.28 3.64
CA TRP A 33 13.37 9.17 3.70
C TRP A 33 14.01 9.76 2.44
N ASP A 34 14.87 10.76 2.64
CA ASP A 34 15.70 11.37 1.58
C ASP A 34 16.99 11.96 2.20
N THR A 35 17.56 11.28 3.21
CA THR A 35 18.68 11.86 3.95
C THR A 35 19.67 10.82 4.48
N ASP A 36 20.96 11.13 4.32
CA ASP A 36 22.07 10.32 4.83
C ASP A 36 22.76 10.95 6.07
N PHE A 37 22.24 12.07 6.58
CA PHE A 37 22.98 12.91 7.53
C PHE A 37 22.45 12.86 8.97
N LEU A 38 21.62 11.87 9.32
CA LEU A 38 21.13 11.72 10.68
C LEU A 38 22.21 11.15 11.63
N PRO A 39 22.30 11.64 12.88
CA PRO A 39 23.20 11.08 13.88
C PRO A 39 22.94 9.59 14.08
N VAL A 40 23.99 8.76 14.12
CA VAL A 40 23.90 7.29 14.21
C VAL A 40 23.08 6.83 15.43
N ASP A 41 23.13 7.59 16.52
CA ASP A 41 22.47 7.25 17.79
C ASP A 41 20.99 7.70 17.83
N LEU A 42 20.53 8.42 16.80
CA LEU A 42 19.16 8.90 16.71
C LEU A 42 18.22 7.75 16.39
N LYS A 43 17.11 7.66 17.14
CA LYS A 43 16.00 6.76 16.84
C LYS A 43 14.71 7.54 16.58
N LEU A 44 14.00 7.12 15.54
CA LEU A 44 12.74 7.68 15.10
C LEU A 44 11.64 6.69 15.42
N ARG A 45 10.68 7.09 16.24
CA ARG A 45 9.45 6.35 16.44
C ARG A 45 8.44 6.83 15.42
N VAL A 46 8.05 5.94 14.51
CA VAL A 46 7.24 6.28 13.34
C VAL A 46 5.98 5.43 13.26
N ASN A 47 4.93 5.97 12.64
CA ASN A 47 3.76 5.17 12.27
C ASN A 47 3.77 4.81 10.79
N SER A 48 4.31 5.69 9.95
CA SER A 48 4.34 5.52 8.50
C SER A 48 5.72 5.78 7.92
N LEU A 49 6.11 5.03 6.90
CA LEU A 49 7.36 5.18 6.15
C LEU A 49 7.05 5.30 4.65
N SER A 50 7.69 6.26 3.99
CA SER A 50 7.67 6.43 2.53
C SER A 50 9.11 6.47 2.03
N VAL A 51 9.42 5.59 1.09
CA VAL A 51 10.76 5.40 0.50
C VAL A 51 10.61 5.09 -0.98
N PHE A 52 11.54 5.53 -1.82
CA PHE A 52 11.48 5.34 -3.27
C PHE A 52 12.52 4.34 -3.77
N SER A 53 13.13 3.57 -2.88
CA SER A 53 14.09 2.54 -3.27
C SER A 53 14.41 1.55 -2.14
N HIS A 54 14.96 0.39 -2.52
CA HIS A 54 15.49 -0.59 -1.57
C HIS A 54 16.59 -0.01 -0.68
N TRP A 55 17.46 0.84 -1.22
CA TRP A 55 18.57 1.41 -0.46
C TRP A 55 18.08 2.43 0.57
N GLU A 56 17.07 3.23 0.23
CA GLU A 56 16.41 4.14 1.19
C GLU A 56 15.71 3.37 2.29
N PHE A 57 15.02 2.27 1.93
CA PHE A 57 14.40 1.40 2.90
C PHE A 57 15.42 0.86 3.92
N GLU A 58 16.50 0.24 3.44
CA GLU A 58 17.56 -0.31 4.29
C GLU A 58 18.27 0.77 5.12
N ALA A 59 18.41 1.98 4.60
CA ALA A 59 18.94 3.12 5.35
C ALA A 59 17.97 3.56 6.45
N ALA A 60 16.71 3.80 6.12
CA ALA A 60 15.68 4.28 7.04
C ALA A 60 15.45 3.34 8.22
N ILE A 61 15.40 2.03 7.97
CA ILE A 61 15.17 1.01 9.02
C ILE A 61 16.21 1.08 10.13
N ARG A 62 17.46 1.48 9.83
CA ARG A 62 18.52 1.62 10.84
C ARG A 62 18.24 2.73 11.85
N PHE A 63 17.46 3.74 11.46
CA PHE A 63 17.09 4.87 12.30
C PHE A 63 15.73 4.71 12.95
N ILE A 64 14.92 3.72 12.55
CA ILE A 64 13.61 3.49 13.15
C ILE A 64 13.72 2.72 14.48
N ASP A 65 13.03 3.20 15.50
CA ASP A 65 12.87 2.49 16.78
C ASP A 65 12.05 1.21 16.52
N PRO A 66 12.51 0.00 16.95
CA PRO A 66 11.79 -1.25 16.72
C PRO A 66 10.35 -1.27 17.23
N ARG A 67 10.00 -0.41 18.20
CA ARG A 67 8.62 -0.25 18.72
C ARG A 67 7.67 0.46 17.75
N SER A 68 8.17 0.86 16.58
CA SER A 68 7.38 1.38 15.47
C SER A 68 6.76 0.26 14.63
N PHE A 69 7.22 -0.98 14.76
CA PHE A 69 6.72 -2.12 13.98
C PHE A 69 5.60 -2.89 14.70
N PRO A 70 4.61 -3.43 13.96
CA PRO A 70 4.39 -3.20 12.52
C PRO A 70 4.00 -1.75 12.23
N LEU A 71 4.37 -1.25 11.05
CA LEU A 71 4.00 0.09 10.61
C LEU A 71 2.50 0.16 10.32
N ASN A 72 1.91 1.34 10.51
CA ASN A 72 0.54 1.60 10.04
C ASN A 72 0.50 1.69 8.50
N THR A 73 1.52 2.32 7.91
CA THR A 73 1.62 2.49 6.45
C THR A 73 3.07 2.34 6.00
N LEU A 74 3.30 1.51 4.98
CA LEU A 74 4.52 1.52 4.19
C LEU A 74 4.15 1.91 2.76
N ASP A 75 4.87 2.86 2.21
CA ASP A 75 4.73 3.39 0.87
C ASP A 75 6.09 3.26 0.17
N THR A 76 6.13 2.47 -0.91
CA THR A 76 7.40 2.12 -1.57
C THR A 76 7.27 1.81 -3.05
N LEU A 77 8.37 2.00 -3.80
CA LEU A 77 8.57 1.29 -5.06
C LEU A 77 8.82 -0.19 -4.76
N PRO A 78 8.05 -1.14 -5.34
CA PRO A 78 8.31 -2.55 -5.14
C PRO A 78 9.54 -3.00 -5.92
N ASP A 79 10.28 -3.92 -5.31
CA ASP A 79 11.30 -4.76 -5.93
C ASP A 79 10.96 -6.25 -5.71
N PHE A 80 11.78 -7.15 -6.25
CA PHE A 80 11.59 -8.60 -6.07
C PHE A 80 11.58 -9.05 -4.60
N SER A 81 12.20 -8.29 -3.70
CA SER A 81 12.27 -8.62 -2.28
C SER A 81 11.09 -8.10 -1.48
N THR A 82 10.33 -7.15 -2.02
CA THR A 82 9.27 -6.42 -1.30
C THR A 82 8.17 -7.38 -0.84
N TYR A 83 7.75 -8.32 -1.69
CA TYR A 83 6.72 -9.31 -1.36
C TYR A 83 7.17 -10.36 -0.34
N ASP A 84 8.48 -10.54 -0.16
CA ASP A 84 9.06 -11.46 0.82
C ASP A 84 9.58 -10.72 2.08
N ASN A 85 9.52 -9.39 2.10
CA ASN A 85 9.99 -8.57 3.20
C ASN A 85 8.97 -8.58 4.35
N HIS A 86 9.37 -9.07 5.53
CA HIS A 86 8.50 -9.15 6.70
C HIS A 86 7.99 -7.76 7.16
N ILE A 87 8.79 -6.70 7.05
CA ILE A 87 8.37 -5.35 7.44
C ILE A 87 7.29 -4.84 6.49
N ALA A 88 7.46 -5.07 5.18
CA ALA A 88 6.47 -4.67 4.18
C ALA A 88 5.15 -5.44 4.33
N THR A 89 5.23 -6.77 4.42
CA THR A 89 4.05 -7.65 4.55
C THR A 89 3.34 -7.48 5.91
N SER A 90 4.06 -7.15 6.99
CA SER A 90 3.44 -6.92 8.30
C SER A 90 2.80 -5.54 8.49
N ALA A 91 3.06 -4.57 7.61
CA ALA A 91 2.43 -3.25 7.69
C ALA A 91 0.90 -3.35 7.60
N GLU A 92 0.16 -2.48 8.26
CA GLU A 92 -1.30 -2.50 8.16
C GLU A 92 -1.79 -2.13 6.74
N THR A 93 -1.23 -1.07 6.18
CA THR A 93 -1.43 -0.64 4.78
C THR A 93 -0.09 -0.65 4.04
N LEU A 94 -0.07 -1.30 2.88
CA LEU A 94 1.07 -1.27 1.95
C LEU A 94 0.65 -0.55 0.66
N ILE A 95 1.39 0.49 0.28
CA ILE A 95 1.19 1.24 -0.95
C ILE A 95 2.40 0.96 -1.86
N LEU A 96 2.13 0.49 -3.07
CA LEU A 96 3.13 0.08 -4.05
C LEU A 96 3.01 0.94 -5.29
N LEU A 97 4.01 1.77 -5.55
CA LEU A 97 4.07 2.66 -6.71
C LEU A 97 4.68 1.91 -7.89
N LEU A 98 3.86 1.58 -8.89
CA LEU A 98 4.25 0.75 -10.02
C LEU A 98 4.65 1.62 -11.23
N VAL A 99 5.89 2.12 -11.22
CA VAL A 99 6.39 3.11 -12.21
C VAL A 99 6.99 2.53 -13.50
N VAL A 100 7.23 1.21 -13.62
CA VAL A 100 7.85 0.58 -14.81
C VAL A 100 7.09 -0.68 -15.23
N ASP A 101 5.86 -0.54 -15.71
CA ASP A 101 4.96 -1.62 -16.20
C ASP A 101 5.19 -3.01 -15.55
N PRO A 102 5.30 -3.13 -14.20
CA PRO A 102 5.59 -4.41 -13.59
C PRO A 102 4.40 -5.35 -13.75
N ILE A 103 4.69 -6.64 -13.93
CA ILE A 103 3.70 -7.69 -13.79
C ILE A 103 3.68 -8.11 -12.33
N VAL A 104 2.56 -7.90 -11.64
CA VAL A 104 2.34 -8.37 -10.27
C VAL A 104 1.59 -9.69 -10.33
N THR A 105 2.30 -10.78 -10.02
CA THR A 105 1.79 -12.14 -10.22
C THR A 105 0.85 -12.60 -9.10
N VAL A 106 0.02 -13.61 -9.37
CA VAL A 106 -0.77 -14.29 -8.33
C VAL A 106 0.09 -14.75 -7.14
N GLU A 107 1.31 -15.23 -7.38
CA GLU A 107 2.20 -15.72 -6.32
C GLU A 107 2.71 -14.58 -5.44
N ASP A 108 2.96 -13.41 -6.02
CA ASP A 108 3.31 -12.21 -5.25
C ASP A 108 2.12 -11.74 -4.40
N LEU A 109 0.92 -11.68 -4.99
CA LEU A 109 -0.30 -11.29 -4.30
C LEU A 109 -0.65 -12.21 -3.12
N LYS A 110 -0.41 -13.53 -3.26
CA LYS A 110 -0.64 -14.53 -2.19
C LYS A 110 0.25 -14.31 -0.96
N LYS A 111 1.41 -13.67 -1.12
CA LYS A 111 2.32 -13.37 0.00
C LYS A 111 1.83 -12.17 0.84
N LEU A 112 0.95 -11.35 0.29
CA LEU A 112 0.46 -10.13 0.93
C LEU A 112 -0.65 -10.44 1.95
N ASN A 113 -0.32 -10.23 3.22
CA ASN A 113 -1.22 -10.44 4.36
C ASN A 113 -1.58 -9.13 5.09
N ASN A 114 -1.26 -7.98 4.50
CA ASN A 114 -1.65 -6.66 4.97
C ASN A 114 -3.18 -6.53 5.09
N LYS A 115 -3.70 -5.62 5.90
CA LYS A 115 -5.15 -5.35 5.91
C LYS A 115 -5.58 -4.69 4.59
N ARG A 116 -4.76 -3.77 4.09
CA ARG A 116 -4.96 -3.03 2.84
C ARG A 116 -3.69 -3.03 2.00
N VAL A 117 -3.83 -3.27 0.70
CA VAL A 117 -2.78 -3.08 -0.29
C VAL A 117 -3.31 -2.16 -1.37
N GLU A 118 -2.57 -1.12 -1.70
CA GLU A 118 -2.87 -0.19 -2.78
C GLU A 118 -1.75 -0.25 -3.81
N PHE A 119 -2.11 -0.43 -5.07
CA PHE A 119 -1.22 -0.34 -6.20
C PHE A 119 -1.50 0.97 -6.92
N GLU A 120 -0.54 1.87 -6.97
CA GLU A 120 -0.61 3.07 -7.79
C GLU A 120 -0.01 2.75 -9.15
N SER A 121 -0.86 2.71 -10.18
CA SER A 121 -0.49 2.24 -11.50
C SER A 121 -1.44 2.73 -12.58
N ASP A 122 -0.89 3.11 -13.72
CA ASP A 122 -1.66 3.46 -14.93
C ASP A 122 -1.56 2.40 -16.03
N HIS A 123 -0.61 1.47 -15.93
CA HIS A 123 -0.23 0.59 -17.04
C HIS A 123 0.20 -0.84 -16.63
N SER A 124 0.23 -1.15 -15.33
CA SER A 124 0.75 -2.43 -14.84
C SER A 124 -0.29 -3.55 -14.93
N GLU A 125 0.18 -4.74 -15.26
CA GLU A 125 -0.62 -5.96 -15.22
C GLU A 125 -0.61 -6.52 -13.79
N ILE A 126 -1.77 -6.50 -13.13
CA ILE A 126 -1.92 -6.99 -11.76
C ILE A 126 -2.90 -8.16 -11.79
N ASP A 127 -2.45 -9.35 -11.39
CA ASP A 127 -3.19 -10.62 -11.46
C ASP A 127 -4.36 -10.73 -10.43
N ILE A 128 -5.11 -9.66 -10.19
CA ILE A 128 -6.25 -9.67 -9.26
C ILE A 128 -7.36 -10.63 -9.72
N ILE A 129 -7.69 -10.67 -11.02
CA ILE A 129 -8.73 -11.58 -11.52
C ILE A 129 -8.31 -13.06 -11.33
N PRO A 130 -7.11 -13.49 -11.77
CA PRO A 130 -6.59 -14.82 -11.44
C PRO A 130 -6.54 -15.13 -9.94
N LEU A 131 -6.16 -14.16 -9.09
CA LEU A 131 -6.16 -14.31 -7.63
C LEU A 131 -7.58 -14.61 -7.10
N ILE A 132 -8.59 -13.85 -7.54
CA ILE A 132 -9.99 -14.06 -7.13
C ILE A 132 -10.45 -15.46 -7.54
N LYS A 133 -10.17 -15.90 -8.78
CA LYS A 133 -10.49 -17.25 -9.25
C LYS A 133 -9.84 -18.33 -8.37
N TYR A 134 -8.57 -18.17 -8.01
CA TYR A 134 -7.88 -19.07 -7.09
C TYR A 134 -8.60 -19.17 -5.73
N HIS A 135 -9.05 -18.04 -5.18
CA HIS A 135 -9.79 -18.04 -3.90
C HIS A 135 -11.14 -18.75 -4.01
N ILE A 136 -11.87 -18.57 -5.11
CA ILE A 136 -13.13 -19.28 -5.38
C ILE A 136 -12.89 -20.80 -5.48
N GLU A 137 -11.90 -21.22 -6.28
CA GLU A 137 -11.57 -22.63 -6.49
C GLU A 137 -11.14 -23.33 -5.18
N THR A 138 -10.30 -22.65 -4.39
CA THR A 138 -9.80 -23.19 -3.12
C THR A 138 -10.74 -22.97 -1.95
N LYS A 139 -11.82 -22.19 -2.13
CA LYS A 139 -12.77 -21.75 -1.10
C LYS A 139 -12.10 -21.06 0.10
N LYS A 140 -10.87 -20.55 -0.09
CA LYS A 140 -10.11 -19.86 0.95
C LYS A 140 -10.47 -18.39 0.94
N ASP A 141 -10.81 -17.85 2.11
CA ASP A 141 -11.11 -16.43 2.24
C ASP A 141 -9.89 -15.57 1.91
N ILE A 142 -10.13 -14.47 1.21
CA ILE A 142 -9.20 -13.35 1.09
C ILE A 142 -9.44 -12.41 2.27
N ARG A 143 -8.37 -11.94 2.92
CA ARG A 143 -8.47 -11.04 4.09
C ARG A 143 -7.98 -9.63 3.79
N THR A 144 -7.18 -9.49 2.74
CA THR A 144 -6.61 -8.26 2.26
C THR A 144 -7.64 -7.53 1.40
N THR A 145 -7.86 -6.24 1.68
CA THR A 145 -8.53 -5.35 0.72
C THR A 145 -7.50 -4.85 -0.27
N PHE A 146 -7.68 -5.14 -1.55
CA PHE A 146 -6.84 -4.63 -2.62
C PHE A 146 -7.46 -3.39 -3.23
N MET A 147 -6.63 -2.42 -3.58
CA MET A 147 -7.00 -1.22 -4.31
C MET A 147 -6.03 -1.01 -5.44
N ILE A 148 -6.54 -0.65 -6.62
CA ILE A 148 -5.70 -0.22 -7.74
C ILE A 148 -6.12 1.19 -8.07
N SER A 149 -5.19 2.13 -7.92
CA SER A 149 -5.35 3.56 -8.06
C SER A 149 -4.68 4.03 -9.33
N THR A 150 -5.37 4.86 -10.12
CA THR A 150 -4.91 5.31 -11.43
C THR A 150 -5.43 6.72 -11.72
N GLU A 151 -4.62 7.48 -12.45
CA GLU A 151 -5.00 8.75 -13.07
C GLU A 151 -5.43 8.56 -14.53
N ASP A 152 -5.34 7.32 -15.06
CA ASP A 152 -5.77 6.95 -16.40
C ASP A 152 -7.18 6.32 -16.38
N LYS A 153 -8.13 7.08 -16.92
CA LYS A 153 -9.53 6.65 -17.02
C LYS A 153 -9.73 5.49 -17.99
N ASP A 154 -8.92 5.40 -19.05
CA ASP A 154 -9.02 4.33 -20.03
C ASP A 154 -8.52 3.02 -19.42
N PHE A 155 -7.42 3.06 -18.67
CA PHE A 155 -6.94 1.93 -17.86
C PHE A 155 -7.99 1.44 -16.84
N LEU A 156 -8.61 2.37 -16.09
CA LEU A 156 -9.71 2.05 -15.18
C LEU A 156 -10.87 1.32 -15.90
N ASN A 157 -11.28 1.85 -17.06
CA ASN A 157 -12.40 1.30 -17.84
C ASN A 157 -12.05 -0.07 -18.42
N GLU A 158 -10.80 -0.28 -18.83
CA GLU A 158 -10.30 -1.57 -19.31
C GLU A 158 -10.38 -2.61 -18.20
N MET A 159 -9.82 -2.34 -17.02
CA MET A 159 -9.92 -3.25 -15.89
C MET A 159 -11.38 -3.57 -15.50
N LEU A 160 -12.27 -2.57 -15.47
CA LEU A 160 -13.70 -2.81 -15.21
C LEU A 160 -14.34 -3.73 -16.27
N ARG A 161 -13.92 -3.66 -17.53
CA ARG A 161 -14.37 -4.57 -18.59
C ARG A 161 -13.82 -5.98 -18.40
N GLU A 162 -12.58 -6.13 -17.95
CA GLU A 162 -12.02 -7.44 -17.63
C GLU A 162 -12.76 -8.10 -16.46
N PHE A 163 -13.06 -7.34 -15.41
CA PHE A 163 -13.92 -7.81 -14.32
C PHE A 163 -15.31 -8.21 -14.83
N GLU A 164 -15.90 -7.43 -15.73
CA GLU A 164 -17.17 -7.78 -16.35
C GLU A 164 -17.10 -9.09 -17.14
N GLN A 165 -16.06 -9.28 -17.95
CA GLN A 165 -15.88 -10.50 -18.72
C GLN A 165 -15.68 -11.72 -17.82
N ALA A 166 -14.96 -11.56 -16.70
CA ALA A 166 -14.67 -12.66 -15.78
C ALA A 166 -15.82 -12.97 -14.82
N PHE A 167 -16.58 -11.96 -14.39
CA PHE A 167 -17.50 -12.04 -13.25
C PHE A 167 -18.85 -11.36 -13.50
N GLY A 168 -19.23 -11.09 -14.76
CA GLY A 168 -20.47 -10.38 -15.12
C GLY A 168 -21.76 -11.01 -14.56
N GLU A 169 -21.77 -12.33 -14.35
CA GLU A 169 -22.87 -13.05 -13.69
C GLU A 169 -23.10 -12.63 -12.22
N TYR A 170 -22.11 -11.99 -11.60
CA TYR A 170 -22.14 -11.53 -10.21
C TYR A 170 -22.38 -10.02 -10.06
N ARG A 171 -22.87 -9.35 -11.10
CA ARG A 171 -23.26 -7.93 -11.01
C ARG A 171 -24.25 -7.69 -9.88
N SER A 172 -24.03 -6.65 -9.09
CA SER A 172 -24.85 -6.32 -7.93
C SER A 172 -24.82 -4.83 -7.62
N ALA A 173 -25.91 -4.28 -7.09
CA ALA A 173 -25.97 -2.89 -6.67
C ALA A 173 -25.10 -2.57 -5.43
N LEU A 174 -24.61 -3.61 -4.72
CA LEU A 174 -23.82 -3.53 -3.49
C LEU A 174 -24.45 -2.61 -2.42
N ILE A 175 -25.52 -3.10 -1.78
CA ILE A 175 -26.22 -2.38 -0.71
C ILE A 175 -25.24 -2.06 0.44
N GLY A 176 -25.14 -0.79 0.82
CA GLY A 176 -24.29 -0.33 1.93
C GLY A 176 -22.84 0.01 1.55
N VAL A 177 -22.48 -0.02 0.26
CA VAL A 177 -21.26 0.63 -0.24
C VAL A 177 -21.59 2.10 -0.51
N ASP A 178 -20.85 3.00 0.14
CA ASP A 178 -21.05 4.45 0.30
C ASP A 178 -21.23 5.24 -1.02
N GLU A 179 -21.69 6.49 -0.92
CA GLU A 179 -22.01 7.44 -2.00
C GLU A 179 -20.83 7.78 -2.94
N ARG A 180 -19.60 7.35 -2.61
CA ARG A 180 -18.36 7.62 -3.36
C ARG A 180 -18.15 6.73 -4.58
N CYS A 181 -19.02 5.75 -4.84
CA CYS A 181 -18.94 4.95 -6.06
C CYS A 181 -19.13 5.82 -7.30
N ILE A 182 -18.34 5.57 -8.35
CA ILE A 182 -18.51 6.25 -9.64
C ILE A 182 -19.90 5.91 -10.20
N PRO A 183 -20.78 6.90 -10.47
CA PRO A 183 -22.11 6.64 -11.00
C PRO A 183 -22.06 5.89 -12.33
N GLY A 184 -22.88 4.84 -12.47
CA GLY A 184 -22.96 4.02 -13.68
C GLY A 184 -21.82 3.01 -13.89
N SER A 185 -20.81 2.98 -12.99
CA SER A 185 -19.75 1.97 -13.02
C SER A 185 -20.27 0.57 -12.66
N TYR A 186 -19.57 -0.46 -13.13
CA TYR A 186 -19.89 -1.85 -12.78
C TYR A 186 -19.52 -2.14 -11.32
N LYS A 187 -20.36 -2.97 -10.70
CA LYS A 187 -20.22 -3.40 -9.32
C LYS A 187 -20.51 -4.89 -9.24
N PHE A 188 -19.69 -5.62 -8.50
CA PHE A 188 -19.74 -7.07 -8.43
C PHE A 188 -19.76 -7.57 -6.99
N SER A 189 -20.53 -8.62 -6.73
CA SER A 189 -20.55 -9.34 -5.47
C SER A 189 -20.23 -10.82 -5.72
N ILE A 190 -18.94 -11.13 -5.77
CA ILE A 190 -18.42 -12.42 -6.22
C ILE A 190 -18.34 -13.39 -5.03
N PRO A 191 -19.09 -14.51 -5.02
CA PRO A 191 -19.03 -15.46 -3.92
C PRO A 191 -17.73 -16.27 -3.92
N ILE A 192 -17.04 -16.34 -2.77
CA ILE A 192 -15.90 -17.25 -2.57
C ILE A 192 -16.41 -18.58 -2.00
N ASN A 193 -17.25 -18.51 -0.97
CA ASN A 193 -17.89 -19.66 -0.34
C ASN A 193 -19.22 -19.24 0.30
N ASN A 194 -19.85 -20.12 1.08
CA ASN A 194 -21.15 -19.86 1.72
C ASN A 194 -21.13 -18.79 2.82
N LYS A 195 -19.97 -18.23 3.17
CA LYS A 195 -19.78 -17.28 4.27
C LYS A 195 -19.03 -16.02 3.85
N SER A 196 -18.47 -15.96 2.65
CA SER A 196 -17.65 -14.84 2.22
C SER A 196 -17.83 -14.54 0.74
N ARG A 197 -17.74 -13.25 0.43
CA ARG A 197 -17.79 -12.68 -0.91
C ARG A 197 -16.70 -11.63 -1.09
N ILE A 198 -16.43 -11.28 -2.33
CA ILE A 198 -15.59 -10.15 -2.72
C ILE A 198 -16.49 -9.12 -3.38
N HIS A 199 -16.49 -7.90 -2.85
CA HIS A 199 -17.09 -6.75 -3.51
C HIS A 199 -16.04 -6.09 -4.39
N VAL A 200 -16.38 -5.86 -5.66
CA VAL A 200 -15.57 -5.10 -6.60
C VAL A 200 -16.36 -3.89 -7.08
N TYR A 201 -15.79 -2.69 -6.95
CA TYR A 201 -16.42 -1.44 -7.37
C TYR A 201 -15.38 -0.34 -7.58
N ALA A 202 -15.72 0.66 -8.40
CA ALA A 202 -14.87 1.83 -8.61
C ALA A 202 -15.34 3.02 -7.76
N ILE A 203 -14.38 3.78 -7.24
CA ILE A 203 -14.58 5.05 -6.53
C ILE A 203 -13.72 6.14 -7.15
N GLU A 204 -14.10 7.39 -6.92
CA GLU A 204 -13.26 8.56 -7.19
C GLU A 204 -12.79 9.13 -5.85
N ASP A 205 -11.47 9.25 -5.68
CA ASP A 205 -10.88 9.83 -4.48
C ASP A 205 -10.72 11.34 -4.65
N SER A 206 -11.64 12.08 -4.04
CA SER A 206 -11.68 13.54 -4.12
C SER A 206 -10.55 14.23 -3.33
N GLU A 207 -9.89 13.53 -2.41
CA GLU A 207 -8.84 14.13 -1.56
C GLU A 207 -7.46 14.16 -2.25
N GLU A 208 -7.21 13.27 -3.22
CA GLU A 208 -5.94 13.11 -3.93
C GLU A 208 -6.01 13.60 -5.39
N GLY A 209 -6.71 14.71 -5.64
CA GLY A 209 -6.72 15.35 -6.96
C GLY A 209 -7.54 14.63 -8.03
N GLY A 210 -8.41 13.69 -7.66
CA GLY A 210 -9.35 13.02 -8.58
C GLY A 210 -8.87 11.67 -9.12
N GLN A 211 -8.00 10.97 -8.38
CA GLN A 211 -7.61 9.59 -8.72
C GLN A 211 -8.80 8.63 -8.65
N TRP A 212 -8.88 7.72 -9.63
CA TRP A 212 -9.87 6.65 -9.61
C TRP A 212 -9.29 5.40 -8.99
N LYS A 213 -10.10 4.69 -8.21
CA LYS A 213 -9.67 3.47 -7.54
C LYS A 213 -10.64 2.33 -7.81
N ILE A 214 -10.14 1.18 -8.24
CA ILE A 214 -10.90 -0.09 -8.17
C ILE A 214 -10.64 -0.71 -6.81
N VAL A 215 -11.70 -0.95 -6.06
CA VAL A 215 -11.66 -1.54 -4.73
C VAL A 215 -12.10 -2.98 -4.81
N ILE A 216 -11.26 -3.89 -4.32
CA ILE A 216 -11.51 -5.32 -4.20
C ILE A 216 -11.54 -5.66 -2.72
N ARG A 217 -12.75 -5.70 -2.15
CA ARG A 217 -12.97 -5.77 -0.70
C ARG A 217 -13.58 -7.12 -0.30
N PRO A 218 -12.91 -7.92 0.55
CA PRO A 218 -13.57 -9.07 1.18
C PRO A 218 -14.69 -8.63 2.11
N VAL A 219 -15.80 -9.37 2.06
CA VAL A 219 -16.95 -9.21 2.93
C VAL A 219 -17.33 -10.58 3.48
N SER A 220 -17.33 -10.72 4.80
CA SER A 220 -17.92 -11.86 5.47
C SER A 220 -19.43 -11.65 5.59
N GLU A 221 -20.22 -12.67 5.26
CA GLU A 221 -21.59 -12.74 5.75
C GLU A 221 -21.52 -12.90 7.26
N VAL A 222 -21.78 -11.82 7.99
CA VAL A 222 -22.14 -11.96 9.40
C VAL A 222 -23.44 -12.76 9.38
N LEU A 223 -23.38 -14.03 9.79
CA LEU A 223 -24.57 -14.78 10.17
C LEU A 223 -25.27 -13.93 11.23
N GLY A 224 -26.30 -13.20 10.81
CA GLY A 224 -27.24 -12.60 11.72
C GLY A 224 -27.73 -13.71 12.65
N LEU A 225 -27.60 -13.43 13.95
CA LEU A 225 -28.13 -14.25 15.04
C LEU A 225 -29.57 -14.71 14.78
#